data_AF-A0A418N1C9-F1
#
_entry.id   AF-A0A418N1C9-F1
#
_cell.length_a   1.000
_cell.length_b   1.000
_cell.length_c   1.000
_cell.angle_alpha   90.00
_cell.angle_beta   90.00
_cell.angle_gamma   90.00
#
_symmetry.space_group_name_H-M   'P 1'
#
loop_
_entity.id
_entity.type
_entity.pdbx_description
1 polymer ?
#
loop_
_entity_poly.entity_id
_entity_poly.type
_entity_poly.pdbx_seq_one_letter_code
_entity_poly.pdbx_strand_id
1 'polypeptide(L)'
;MSTSRYGRLAVVPLLLLTSTACGPQAGAAGAGGSGTPEMSYSADTVVFRMGYVGGFTTPAMLAARLPVISVYGDGRVITEGPITMIYPGPALPNLQVGTVGADEVQNLVKLARDAGVGSVTDFGEPPVADVPSTRFTVLGPNGVEQTEVSALAQSADIPQSGLTADQLAAREKLRAFAESLTAESGPLAAAHPTTQPYAPTAVAAVAEPWVANTEAGGQPEVAWPGPTLPGAELNKDLGLGCVTATGDAAQQVLAAAANANTATPWTSDGKRWTLILRPLLPDETDCADLAANR
;
A
#
# COMPACT_ATOMS: atom_id res chain seq x y z
N MET A 1 43.52 13.45 57.32
CA MET A 1 44.58 14.25 57.96
C MET A 1 45.54 14.63 56.84
N SER A 2 45.58 15.84 56.29
CA SER A 2 45.89 17.10 56.96
C SER A 2 45.20 18.28 56.27
N THR A 3 44.74 19.21 57.10
CA THR A 3 44.09 20.49 56.83
C THR A 3 45.12 21.62 56.81
N SER A 4 44.98 22.62 55.93
CA SER A 4 45.16 24.08 56.19
C SER A 4 45.01 24.82 54.85
N ARG A 5 44.12 25.78 54.53
CA ARG A 5 43.45 26.92 55.17
C ARG A 5 44.32 28.18 55.44
N TYR A 6 44.07 29.16 54.55
CA TYR A 6 43.98 30.62 54.73
C TYR A 6 45.20 31.55 54.55
N GLY A 7 44.95 32.58 53.72
CA GLY A 7 45.61 33.88 53.73
C GLY A 7 44.86 34.88 52.84
N ARG A 8 43.96 35.68 53.44
CA ARG A 8 43.37 36.93 52.88
C ARG A 8 44.51 37.98 52.79
N LEU A 9 44.53 39.10 52.07
CA LEU A 9 43.53 40.11 51.67
C LEU A 9 44.36 41.21 50.94
N ALA A 10 43.90 41.80 49.84
CA ALA A 10 44.16 43.21 49.51
C ALA A 10 43.34 43.64 48.28
N VAL A 11 42.43 44.57 48.52
CA VAL A 11 41.59 45.29 47.56
C VAL A 11 42.35 46.55 47.12
N VAL A 12 42.44 46.84 45.83
CA VAL A 12 42.42 48.22 45.30
C VAL A 12 41.69 48.22 43.95
N PRO A 13 40.68 49.10 43.76
CA PRO A 13 39.92 49.22 42.53
C PRO A 13 40.59 50.18 41.55
N LEU A 14 40.42 49.97 40.24
CA LEU A 14 40.49 51.08 39.30
C LEU A 14 39.44 50.90 38.18
N LEU A 15 38.48 51.82 38.23
CA LEU A 15 37.42 52.03 37.26
C LEU A 15 38.00 52.51 35.91
N LEU A 16 37.45 51.91 34.84
CA LEU A 16 36.99 52.53 33.58
C LEU A 16 37.94 53.43 32.78
N LEU A 17 38.15 53.07 31.50
CA LEU A 17 37.58 53.82 30.36
C LEU A 17 37.68 53.03 29.06
N THR A 18 36.60 53.15 28.29
CA THR A 18 36.16 52.46 27.08
C THR A 18 36.79 53.01 25.80
N SER A 19 37.09 52.15 24.82
CA SER A 19 36.90 52.45 23.38
C SER A 19 37.06 51.21 22.50
N THR A 20 35.91 50.64 22.13
CA THR A 20 35.52 50.15 20.79
C THR A 20 36.60 49.86 19.75
N ALA A 21 36.72 48.58 19.36
CA ALA A 21 37.08 48.19 18.00
C ALA A 21 36.10 47.11 17.52
N CYS A 22 35.16 47.51 16.66
CA CYS A 22 34.34 46.60 15.88
C CYS A 22 35.19 45.93 14.81
N GLY A 23 35.23 44.60 14.81
CA GLY A 23 35.69 43.78 13.68
C GLY A 23 34.80 42.54 13.59
N PRO A 24 34.11 42.28 12.46
CA PRO A 24 33.18 41.16 12.36
C PRO A 24 33.96 39.85 12.27
N GLN A 25 33.94 39.04 13.33
CA GLN A 25 34.37 37.65 13.25
C GLN A 25 33.26 36.88 12.52
N ALA A 26 33.55 36.54 11.27
CA ALA A 26 32.69 35.73 10.42
C ALA A 26 32.18 34.51 11.18
N GLY A 27 30.86 34.29 11.10
CA GLY A 27 30.16 33.24 11.79
C GLY A 27 30.80 31.88 11.52
N ALA A 28 31.03 31.14 12.61
CA ALA A 28 31.12 29.70 12.53
C ALA A 28 29.78 29.21 12.00
N ALA A 29 29.75 28.93 10.69
CA ALA A 29 28.68 28.20 10.05
C ALA A 29 28.45 26.93 10.87
N GLY A 30 27.24 26.80 11.43
CA GLY A 30 26.78 25.54 11.98
C GLY A 30 26.95 24.48 10.90
N ALA A 31 27.73 23.45 11.21
CA ALA A 31 27.70 22.22 10.45
C ALA A 31 26.25 21.72 10.53
N GLY A 32 25.50 21.96 9.45
CA GLY A 32 24.18 21.38 9.26
C GLY A 32 24.35 19.88 9.38
N GLY A 33 23.68 19.29 10.37
CA GLY A 33 23.53 17.84 10.41
C GLY A 33 22.92 17.44 9.08
N SER A 34 23.67 16.70 8.27
CA SER A 34 23.12 15.89 7.20
C SER A 34 22.30 14.77 7.87
N GLY A 35 21.16 15.16 8.43
CA GLY A 35 20.15 14.24 8.94
C GLY A 35 19.46 13.60 7.76
N THR A 36 19.12 12.32 7.90
CA THR A 36 18.21 11.64 6.99
C THR A 36 16.96 12.51 6.81
N PRO A 37 16.52 12.79 5.57
CA PRO A 37 15.34 13.59 5.34
C PRO A 37 14.15 12.98 6.10
N GLU A 38 13.41 13.84 6.79
CA GLU A 38 12.26 13.44 7.58
C GLU A 38 11.09 13.10 6.65
N MET A 39 10.27 12.12 7.04
CA MET A 39 9.05 11.80 6.31
C MET A 39 8.07 12.97 6.41
N SER A 40 7.64 13.49 5.26
CA SER A 40 6.77 14.67 5.18
C SER A 40 5.27 14.37 5.31
N TYR A 41 4.90 13.09 5.32
CA TYR A 41 3.52 12.63 5.30
C TYR A 41 3.19 11.86 6.59
N SER A 42 1.91 11.80 6.96
CA SER A 42 1.50 10.97 8.08
C SER A 42 1.67 9.49 7.74
N ALA A 43 1.91 8.65 8.75
CA ALA A 43 2.37 7.28 8.55
C ALA A 43 1.42 6.44 7.69
N ASP A 44 0.11 6.51 7.92
CA ASP A 44 -0.89 5.71 7.19
C ASP A 44 -1.45 6.43 5.95
N THR A 45 -0.89 7.59 5.56
CA THR A 45 -1.28 8.27 4.33
C THR A 45 -0.75 7.53 3.11
N VAL A 46 -1.62 7.15 2.18
CA VAL A 46 -1.22 6.63 0.87
C VAL A 46 -0.59 7.77 0.05
N VAL A 47 0.70 7.64 -0.26
CA VAL A 47 1.43 8.59 -1.11
C VAL A 47 1.45 8.15 -2.56
N PHE A 48 1.44 6.84 -2.80
CA PHE A 48 1.34 6.25 -4.13
C PHE A 48 0.64 4.89 -4.05
N ARG A 49 -0.22 4.59 -5.01
CA ARG A 49 -0.87 3.29 -5.16
C ARG A 49 -1.03 2.93 -6.63
N MET A 50 -0.78 1.67 -6.95
CA MET A 50 -1.06 1.08 -8.26
C MET A 50 -1.95 -0.15 -8.08
N GLY A 51 -3.02 -0.26 -8.85
CA GLY A 51 -3.97 -1.37 -8.77
C GLY A 51 -4.71 -1.64 -10.07
N TYR A 52 -5.49 -2.72 -10.10
CA TYR A 52 -6.33 -3.07 -11.24
C TYR A 52 -7.80 -2.82 -10.96
N VAL A 53 -8.52 -2.29 -11.95
CA VAL A 53 -9.95 -1.97 -11.88
C VAL A 53 -10.70 -2.74 -12.96
N GLY A 54 -11.87 -3.28 -12.64
CA GLY A 54 -12.65 -4.09 -13.57
C GLY A 54 -11.93 -5.35 -14.07
N GLY A 55 -12.12 -5.67 -15.35
CA GLY A 55 -11.67 -6.92 -15.97
C GLY A 55 -12.60 -8.11 -15.71
N PHE A 56 -12.40 -9.19 -16.44
CA PHE A 56 -13.28 -10.36 -16.39
C PHE A 56 -12.92 -11.31 -15.24
N THR A 57 -13.57 -11.07 -14.10
CA THR A 57 -13.45 -11.89 -12.90
C THR A 57 -14.76 -11.88 -12.11
N THR A 58 -14.85 -12.61 -11.00
CA THR A 58 -16.08 -12.66 -10.21
C THR A 58 -16.27 -11.36 -9.41
N PRO A 59 -17.53 -10.97 -9.13
CA PRO A 59 -17.80 -9.80 -8.30
C PRO A 59 -17.19 -9.87 -6.89
N ALA A 60 -17.12 -11.07 -6.30
CA ALA A 60 -16.44 -11.28 -5.02
C ALA A 60 -14.93 -10.98 -5.13
N MET A 61 -14.28 -11.45 -6.20
CA MET A 61 -12.86 -11.16 -6.47
C MET A 61 -12.62 -9.67 -6.75
N LEU A 62 -13.53 -8.98 -7.44
CA LEU A 62 -13.45 -7.52 -7.61
C LEU A 62 -13.54 -6.78 -6.28
N ALA A 63 -14.50 -7.15 -5.42
CA ALA A 63 -14.68 -6.52 -4.12
C ALA A 63 -13.48 -6.76 -3.19
N ALA A 64 -12.88 -7.95 -3.24
CA ALA A 64 -11.76 -8.32 -2.38
C ALA A 64 -10.37 -7.99 -2.98
N ARG A 65 -10.30 -7.35 -4.15
CA ARG A 65 -9.04 -7.11 -4.85
C ARG A 65 -8.10 -6.22 -4.03
N LEU A 66 -6.83 -6.60 -3.98
CA LEU A 66 -5.77 -5.79 -3.39
C LEU A 66 -5.11 -4.91 -4.47
N PRO A 67 -4.63 -3.71 -4.10
CA PRO A 67 -3.70 -2.98 -4.95
C PRO A 67 -2.44 -3.80 -5.20
N VAL A 68 -1.86 -3.67 -6.40
CA VAL A 68 -0.59 -4.32 -6.75
C VAL A 68 0.54 -3.77 -5.89
N ILE A 69 0.53 -2.45 -5.65
CA ILE A 69 1.50 -1.73 -4.81
C ILE A 69 0.79 -0.65 -4.02
N SER A 70 1.06 -0.56 -2.72
CA SER A 70 0.70 0.59 -1.88
C SER A 70 1.94 1.12 -1.17
N VAL A 71 2.21 2.42 -1.31
CA VAL A 71 3.29 3.12 -0.62
C VAL A 71 2.70 4.15 0.32
N TYR A 72 3.16 4.14 1.56
CA TYR A 72 2.67 4.99 2.63
C TYR A 72 3.64 6.12 2.98
N GLY A 73 3.14 7.10 3.71
CA GLY A 73 3.86 8.31 4.09
C GLY A 73 5.09 8.07 4.96
N ASP A 74 5.12 6.96 5.70
CA ASP A 74 6.29 6.50 6.46
C ASP A 74 7.24 5.59 5.66
N GLY A 75 7.03 5.47 4.35
CA GLY A 75 7.87 4.69 3.45
C GLY A 75 7.59 3.19 3.44
N ARG A 76 6.56 2.69 4.15
CA ARG A 76 6.12 1.30 3.99
C ARG A 76 5.67 1.06 2.54
N VAL A 77 6.13 -0.03 1.96
CA VAL A 77 5.73 -0.53 0.65
C VAL A 77 5.08 -1.89 0.85
N ILE A 78 3.79 -2.00 0.56
CA ILE A 78 3.02 -3.25 0.67
C ILE A 78 2.70 -3.77 -0.73
N THR A 79 3.05 -5.03 -0.98
CA THR A 79 2.80 -5.76 -2.24
C THR A 79 2.37 -7.20 -1.95
N GLU A 80 1.81 -7.88 -2.94
CA GLU A 80 1.72 -9.34 -2.91
C GLU A 80 3.09 -9.98 -3.20
N GLY A 81 3.45 -10.98 -2.39
CA GLY A 81 4.64 -11.79 -2.52
C GLY A 81 4.43 -13.03 -3.39
N PRO A 82 5.49 -13.82 -3.61
CA PRO A 82 5.41 -15.01 -4.44
C PRO A 82 4.45 -16.04 -3.85
N ILE A 83 3.69 -16.71 -4.72
CA ILE A 83 2.78 -17.80 -4.35
C ILE A 83 3.32 -19.14 -4.82
N THR A 84 3.04 -20.19 -4.07
CA THR A 84 3.28 -21.57 -4.52
C THR A 84 2.26 -21.96 -5.57
N MET A 85 2.65 -22.71 -6.60
CA MET A 85 1.76 -23.25 -7.63
C MET A 85 0.93 -24.46 -7.11
N ILE A 86 0.23 -24.27 -5.98
CA ILE A 86 -0.63 -25.27 -5.33
C ILE A 86 -2.08 -24.88 -5.58
N TYR A 87 -2.92 -25.87 -5.93
CA TYR A 87 -4.35 -25.66 -6.15
C TYR A 87 -5.19 -26.61 -5.28
N PRO A 88 -6.22 -26.11 -4.57
CA PRO A 88 -6.57 -24.70 -4.37
C PRO A 88 -5.49 -23.92 -3.59
N GLY A 89 -5.37 -22.62 -3.85
CA GLY A 89 -4.37 -21.76 -3.20
C GLY A 89 -4.74 -21.42 -1.74
N PRO A 90 -3.82 -20.88 -0.94
CA PRO A 90 -4.08 -20.49 0.46
C PRO A 90 -5.27 -19.54 0.61
N ALA A 91 -5.97 -19.59 1.76
CA ALA A 91 -7.14 -18.74 2.00
C ALA A 91 -6.79 -17.24 2.17
N LEU A 92 -5.53 -16.94 2.49
CA LEU A 92 -5.01 -15.58 2.60
C LEU A 92 -4.00 -15.28 1.48
N PRO A 93 -4.00 -14.05 0.93
CA PRO A 93 -2.95 -13.60 0.04
C PRO A 93 -1.61 -13.50 0.78
N ASN A 94 -0.51 -13.69 0.06
CA ASN A 94 0.84 -13.55 0.62
C ASN A 94 1.26 -12.07 0.65
N LEU A 95 0.66 -11.25 1.52
CA LEU A 95 1.05 -9.85 1.63
C LEU A 95 2.41 -9.69 2.31
N GLN A 96 3.22 -8.81 1.74
CA GLN A 96 4.58 -8.50 2.15
C GLN A 96 4.71 -7.00 2.38
N VAL A 97 5.55 -6.61 3.35
CA VAL A 97 5.88 -5.21 3.63
C VAL A 97 7.39 -5.02 3.65
N GLY A 98 7.86 -4.07 2.86
CA GLY A 98 9.22 -3.53 2.91
C GLY A 98 9.20 -2.03 3.20
N THR A 99 10.37 -1.39 3.22
CA THR A 99 10.50 0.05 3.49
C THR A 99 11.44 0.75 2.52
N VAL A 100 11.11 1.99 2.18
CA VAL A 100 11.99 2.92 1.47
C VAL A 100 12.18 4.20 2.31
N GLY A 101 13.24 4.97 2.04
CA GLY A 101 13.51 6.23 2.72
C GLY A 101 12.66 7.39 2.18
N ALA A 102 12.76 8.54 2.84
CA ALA A 102 11.98 9.74 2.49
C ALA A 102 12.34 10.27 1.09
N ASP A 103 13.62 10.20 0.71
CA ASP A 103 14.08 10.61 -0.62
C ASP A 103 13.50 9.71 -1.71
N GLU A 104 13.43 8.41 -1.47
CA GLU A 104 12.81 7.45 -2.40
C GLU A 104 11.31 7.69 -2.54
N VAL A 105 10.60 8.00 -1.45
CA VAL A 105 9.18 8.38 -1.50
C VAL A 105 8.97 9.64 -2.35
N GLN A 106 9.76 10.69 -2.11
CA GLN A 106 9.67 11.93 -2.89
C GLN A 106 10.00 11.70 -4.37
N ASN A 107 11.03 10.89 -4.64
CA ASN A 107 11.42 10.52 -5.99
C ASN A 107 10.33 9.69 -6.69
N LEU A 108 9.67 8.75 -5.98
CA LEU A 108 8.55 7.98 -6.51
C LEU A 108 7.40 8.90 -6.95
N VAL A 109 6.99 9.83 -6.09
CA VAL A 109 5.91 10.79 -6.40
C VAL A 109 6.29 11.63 -7.63
N LYS A 110 7.54 12.10 -7.70
CA LYS A 110 8.05 12.82 -8.87
C LYS A 110 8.00 11.96 -10.13
N LEU A 111 8.51 10.72 -10.08
CA LEU A 111 8.54 9.80 -11.23
C LEU A 111 7.13 9.44 -11.71
N ALA A 112 6.18 9.23 -10.80
CA ALA A 112 4.78 8.96 -11.15
C ALA A 112 4.16 10.13 -11.94
N ARG A 113 4.35 11.36 -11.46
CA ARG A 113 3.83 12.56 -12.13
C ARG A 113 4.54 12.83 -13.45
N ASP A 114 5.86 12.65 -13.48
CA ASP A 114 6.65 12.72 -14.71
C ASP A 114 6.14 11.69 -15.73
N ALA A 115 5.76 10.49 -15.31
CA ALA A 115 5.20 9.44 -16.16
C ALA A 115 3.78 9.75 -16.69
N GLY A 116 3.09 10.73 -16.09
CA GLY A 116 1.78 11.20 -16.53
C GLY A 116 0.63 10.93 -15.56
N VAL A 117 0.90 10.37 -14.38
CA VAL A 117 -0.13 10.20 -13.33
C VAL A 117 -0.64 11.58 -12.89
N GLY A 118 -1.96 11.74 -12.84
CA GLY A 118 -2.62 13.00 -12.49
C GLY A 118 -2.73 14.01 -13.63
N SER A 119 -2.20 13.69 -14.81
CA SER A 119 -2.25 14.59 -15.97
C SER A 119 -3.61 14.51 -16.70
N VAL A 120 -3.91 15.53 -17.50
CA VAL A 120 -5.06 15.56 -18.42
C VAL A 120 -4.80 14.82 -19.74
N THR A 121 -3.75 13.97 -19.77
CA THR A 121 -3.35 13.24 -20.97
C THR A 121 -4.43 12.25 -21.37
N ASP A 122 -4.80 12.27 -22.65
CA ASP A 122 -5.63 11.22 -23.23
C ASP A 122 -4.74 10.02 -23.56
N PHE A 123 -5.02 8.88 -22.92
CA PHE A 123 -4.31 7.62 -23.14
C PHE A 123 -4.99 6.73 -24.19
N GLY A 124 -6.13 7.16 -24.72
CA GLY A 124 -6.98 6.40 -25.62
C GLY A 124 -7.50 5.10 -25.02
N GLU A 125 -8.41 4.47 -25.76
CA GLU A 125 -9.04 3.22 -25.36
C GLU A 125 -8.91 2.21 -26.51
N PRO A 126 -7.99 1.22 -26.40
CA PRO A 126 -7.88 0.19 -27.42
C PRO A 126 -9.11 -0.73 -27.36
N PRO A 127 -9.52 -1.35 -28.49
CA PRO A 127 -10.72 -2.18 -28.57
C PRO A 127 -10.48 -3.58 -27.97
N VAL A 128 -10.14 -3.64 -26.69
CA VAL A 128 -9.84 -4.87 -25.95
C VAL A 128 -10.89 -5.04 -24.87
N ALA A 129 -11.69 -6.10 -24.97
CA ALA A 129 -12.70 -6.43 -23.97
C ALA A 129 -12.07 -7.15 -22.78
N ASP A 130 -12.76 -7.10 -21.64
CA ASP A 130 -12.53 -8.02 -20.50
C ASP A 130 -11.18 -7.91 -19.80
N VAL A 131 -10.35 -6.95 -20.19
CA VAL A 131 -9.05 -6.65 -19.57
C VAL A 131 -9.22 -5.54 -18.53
N PRO A 132 -8.59 -5.65 -17.35
CA PRO A 132 -8.66 -4.58 -16.36
C PRO A 132 -7.96 -3.30 -16.82
N SER A 133 -8.44 -2.17 -16.31
CA SER A 133 -7.65 -0.94 -16.30
C SER A 133 -6.55 -1.01 -15.24
N THR A 134 -5.43 -0.34 -15.50
CA THR A 134 -4.44 -0.04 -14.46
C THR A 134 -4.73 1.36 -13.90
N ARG A 135 -4.97 1.44 -12.58
CA ARG A 135 -5.22 2.69 -11.85
C ARG A 135 -3.99 3.06 -11.04
N PHE A 136 -3.54 4.29 -11.21
CA PHE A 136 -2.48 4.93 -10.44
C PHE A 136 -3.09 6.05 -9.60
N THR A 137 -2.69 6.12 -8.35
CA THR A 137 -3.06 7.18 -7.42
C THR A 137 -1.78 7.75 -6.82
N VAL A 138 -1.64 9.06 -6.78
CA VAL A 138 -0.50 9.75 -6.17
C VAL A 138 -0.98 10.92 -5.33
N LEU A 139 -0.35 11.15 -4.18
CA LEU A 139 -0.59 12.33 -3.37
C LEU A 139 0.25 13.50 -3.91
N GLY A 140 -0.37 14.33 -4.74
CA GLY A 140 0.22 15.54 -5.29
C GLY A 140 0.13 16.75 -4.35
N PRO A 141 0.69 17.90 -4.76
CA PRO A 141 0.67 19.13 -3.95
C PRO A 141 -0.74 19.69 -3.72
N ASN A 142 -1.69 19.34 -4.58
CA ASN A 142 -3.07 19.81 -4.54
C ASN A 142 -4.06 18.75 -4.02
N GLY A 143 -3.55 17.63 -3.48
CA GLY A 143 -4.35 16.49 -3.03
C GLY A 143 -4.14 15.24 -3.89
N VAL A 144 -5.10 14.33 -3.83
CA VAL A 144 -5.03 13.03 -4.51
C VAL A 144 -5.24 13.22 -6.02
N GLU A 145 -4.27 12.77 -6.81
CA GLU A 145 -4.28 12.76 -8.26
C GLU A 145 -4.42 11.29 -8.74
N GLN A 146 -5.30 11.03 -9.72
CA GLN A 146 -5.58 9.68 -10.22
C GLN A 146 -5.51 9.61 -11.74
N THR A 147 -4.99 8.51 -12.26
CA THR A 147 -5.03 8.17 -13.69
C THR A 147 -5.40 6.70 -13.83
N GLU A 148 -6.36 6.41 -14.69
CA GLU A 148 -6.77 5.05 -15.03
C GLU A 148 -6.60 4.82 -16.53
N VAL A 149 -5.92 3.74 -16.90
CA VAL A 149 -5.61 3.42 -18.29
C VAL A 149 -6.03 1.99 -18.60
N SER A 150 -7.03 1.85 -19.49
CA SER A 150 -7.52 0.55 -19.95
C SER A 150 -6.40 -0.27 -20.61
N ALA A 151 -6.31 -1.55 -20.26
CA ALA A 151 -5.40 -2.53 -20.87
C ALA A 151 -3.91 -2.14 -20.89
N LEU A 152 -3.44 -1.32 -19.94
CA LEU A 152 -2.04 -0.86 -19.91
C LEU A 152 -1.03 -1.99 -19.70
N ALA A 153 -1.36 -2.94 -18.81
CA ALA A 153 -0.52 -4.08 -18.43
C ALA A 153 -0.47 -5.19 -19.49
N GLN A 154 -1.26 -5.09 -20.57
CA GLN A 154 -1.18 -6.04 -21.66
C GLN A 154 0.09 -5.83 -22.48
N SER A 155 0.59 -6.93 -23.07
CA SER A 155 1.78 -6.88 -23.92
C SER A 155 1.60 -5.88 -25.06
N ALA A 156 2.71 -5.27 -25.48
CA ALA A 156 2.75 -4.38 -26.63
C ALA A 156 2.28 -5.06 -27.94
N ASP A 157 2.24 -6.39 -27.97
CA ASP A 157 1.80 -7.21 -29.10
C ASP A 157 0.27 -7.27 -29.26
N ILE A 158 -0.51 -6.82 -28.27
CA ILE A 158 -1.97 -6.71 -28.42
C ILE A 158 -2.32 -5.61 -29.42
N PRO A 159 -3.30 -5.81 -30.32
CA PRO A 159 -3.70 -4.79 -31.30
C PRO A 159 -3.96 -3.42 -30.67
N GLN A 160 -3.04 -2.47 -30.89
CA GLN A 160 -3.18 -1.07 -30.49
C GLN A 160 -3.94 -0.24 -31.53
N SER A 161 -4.75 -0.90 -32.36
CA SER A 161 -5.56 -0.25 -33.37
C SER A 161 -6.50 0.77 -32.71
N GLY A 162 -6.60 1.97 -33.28
CA GLY A 162 -7.43 3.05 -32.75
C GLY A 162 -6.70 4.02 -31.83
N LEU A 163 -5.41 3.81 -31.55
CA LEU A 163 -4.58 4.77 -30.81
C LEU A 163 -3.77 5.68 -31.73
N THR A 164 -3.62 6.94 -31.34
CA THR A 164 -2.72 7.91 -31.98
C THR A 164 -1.27 7.67 -31.58
N ALA A 165 -0.31 8.22 -32.33
CA ALA A 165 1.10 8.13 -31.99
C ALA A 165 1.43 8.73 -30.61
N ASP A 166 0.77 9.83 -30.25
CA ASP A 166 0.96 10.49 -28.94
C ASP A 166 0.39 9.65 -27.80
N GLN A 167 -0.78 9.04 -27.99
CA GLN A 167 -1.37 8.10 -27.03
C GLN A 167 -0.46 6.89 -26.81
N LEU A 168 0.09 6.32 -27.89
CA LEU A 168 1.04 5.22 -27.79
C LEU A 168 2.29 5.59 -26.99
N ALA A 169 2.87 6.77 -27.26
CA ALA A 169 4.05 7.26 -26.54
C ALA A 169 3.75 7.52 -25.05
N ALA A 170 2.58 8.09 -24.73
CA ALA A 170 2.17 8.31 -23.35
C ALA A 170 1.93 7.00 -22.59
N ARG A 171 1.29 6.02 -23.23
CA ARG A 171 1.08 4.68 -22.65
C ARG A 171 2.40 3.97 -22.39
N GLU A 172 3.34 4.03 -23.33
CA GLU A 172 4.67 3.43 -23.17
C GLU A 172 5.40 4.03 -21.96
N LYS A 173 5.32 5.36 -21.78
CA LYS A 173 5.92 6.03 -20.63
C LYS A 173 5.34 5.55 -19.29
N LEU A 174 4.01 5.43 -19.19
CA LEU A 174 3.36 4.89 -17.99
C LEU A 174 3.67 3.42 -17.76
N ARG A 175 3.73 2.61 -18.83
CA ARG A 175 4.08 1.19 -18.75
C ARG A 175 5.50 1.00 -18.23
N ALA A 176 6.47 1.72 -18.82
CA ALA A 176 7.86 1.69 -18.36
C ALA A 176 7.99 2.12 -16.89
N PHE A 177 7.22 3.13 -16.47
CA PHE A 177 7.15 3.49 -15.05
C PHE A 177 6.59 2.34 -14.20
N ALA A 178 5.45 1.74 -14.57
CA ALA A 178 4.84 0.63 -13.84
C ALA A 178 5.79 -0.58 -13.71
N GLU A 179 6.47 -0.95 -14.80
CA GLU A 179 7.47 -2.03 -14.82
C GLU A 179 8.67 -1.71 -13.91
N SER A 180 9.11 -0.45 -13.85
CA SER A 180 10.20 -0.04 -12.97
C SER A 180 9.89 -0.21 -11.48
N LEU A 181 8.61 -0.23 -11.09
CA LEU A 181 8.21 -0.35 -9.68
C LEU A 181 8.50 -1.73 -9.08
N THR A 182 8.60 -2.77 -9.91
CA THR A 182 8.85 -4.16 -9.48
C THR A 182 10.18 -4.71 -9.98
N ALA A 183 10.95 -3.91 -10.73
CA ALA A 183 12.27 -4.29 -11.22
C ALA A 183 13.31 -4.37 -10.08
N GLU A 184 14.32 -5.23 -10.24
CA GLU A 184 15.44 -5.36 -9.30
C GLU A 184 16.17 -4.03 -9.06
N SER A 185 16.17 -3.16 -10.08
CA SER A 185 16.62 -1.78 -10.01
C SER A 185 15.45 -0.86 -10.35
N GLY A 186 15.06 0.01 -9.43
CA GLY A 186 13.90 0.88 -9.58
C GLY A 186 13.66 1.73 -8.32
N PRO A 187 12.66 2.62 -8.34
CA PRO A 187 12.38 3.52 -7.22
C PRO A 187 11.99 2.79 -5.93
N LEU A 188 11.52 1.54 -6.01
CA LEU A 188 11.14 0.73 -4.85
C LEU A 188 12.15 -0.39 -4.54
N ALA A 189 13.29 -0.44 -5.23
CA ALA A 189 14.25 -1.54 -5.08
C ALA A 189 14.77 -1.71 -3.64
N ALA A 190 14.88 -0.60 -2.90
CA ALA A 190 15.30 -0.60 -1.50
C ALA A 190 14.33 -1.33 -0.56
N ALA A 191 13.05 -1.50 -0.94
CA ALA A 191 12.07 -2.23 -0.13
C ALA A 191 12.31 -3.75 -0.15
N HIS A 192 12.78 -4.32 -1.25
CA HIS A 192 12.95 -5.76 -1.42
C HIS A 192 13.83 -6.43 -0.34
N PRO A 193 15.05 -5.95 -0.02
CA PRO A 193 15.87 -6.62 1.00
C PRO A 193 15.31 -6.51 2.42
N THR A 194 14.38 -5.58 2.67
CA THR A 194 13.73 -5.39 3.97
C THR A 194 12.39 -6.11 4.09
N THR A 195 12.01 -6.88 3.08
CA THR A 195 10.68 -7.45 2.98
C THR A 195 10.41 -8.52 4.04
N GLN A 196 9.27 -8.41 4.71
CA GLN A 196 8.75 -9.37 5.69
C GLN A 196 7.24 -9.56 5.52
N PRO A 197 6.65 -10.65 6.07
CA PRO A 197 5.20 -10.84 6.04
C PRO A 197 4.45 -9.65 6.64
N TYR A 198 3.43 -9.16 5.94
CA TYR A 198 2.56 -8.12 6.48
C TYR A 198 1.67 -8.71 7.59
N ALA A 199 1.62 -8.02 8.73
CA ALA A 199 0.81 -8.41 9.88
C ALA A 199 -0.44 -7.49 9.96
N PRO A 200 -1.58 -7.88 9.36
CA PRO A 200 -2.78 -7.06 9.39
C PRO A 200 -3.42 -7.00 10.78
N THR A 201 -3.96 -5.84 11.13
CA THR A 201 -4.76 -5.63 12.36
C THR A 201 -6.24 -5.93 12.16
N ALA A 202 -6.68 -6.03 10.90
CA ALA A 202 -8.06 -6.31 10.51
C ALA A 202 -8.12 -7.13 9.23
N VAL A 203 -9.18 -7.93 9.09
CA VAL A 203 -9.46 -8.75 7.92
C VAL A 203 -10.91 -8.51 7.49
N ALA A 204 -11.10 -8.11 6.25
CA ALA A 204 -12.41 -8.18 5.61
C ALA A 204 -12.65 -9.59 5.06
N ALA A 205 -13.86 -10.11 5.23
CA ALA A 205 -14.29 -11.35 4.60
C ALA A 205 -15.48 -11.05 3.71
N VAL A 206 -15.27 -11.16 2.39
CA VAL A 206 -16.32 -11.08 1.39
C VAL A 206 -16.99 -12.46 1.30
N ALA A 207 -18.31 -12.49 1.51
CA ALA A 207 -19.05 -13.71 1.75
C ALA A 207 -20.16 -13.91 0.71
N GLU A 208 -20.24 -15.12 0.17
CA GLU A 208 -21.32 -15.59 -0.69
C GLU A 208 -21.77 -16.99 -0.26
N PRO A 209 -23.04 -17.37 -0.53
CA PRO A 209 -23.52 -18.70 -0.22
C PRO A 209 -22.65 -19.78 -0.88
N TRP A 210 -22.25 -20.78 -0.10
CA TRP A 210 -21.46 -21.88 -0.64
C TRP A 210 -22.29 -22.73 -1.60
N VAL A 211 -21.70 -23.05 -2.75
CA VAL A 211 -22.28 -23.95 -3.75
C VAL A 211 -21.38 -25.16 -3.89
N ALA A 212 -21.98 -26.36 -3.82
CA ALA A 212 -21.25 -27.60 -4.03
C ALA A 212 -20.70 -27.64 -5.46
N ASN A 213 -19.38 -27.79 -5.58
CA ASN A 213 -18.71 -28.05 -6.85
C ASN A 213 -17.61 -29.11 -6.65
N THR A 214 -17.04 -29.60 -7.74
CA THR A 214 -16.01 -30.66 -7.73
C THR A 214 -14.72 -30.25 -7.01
N GLU A 215 -14.49 -28.95 -6.81
CA GLU A 215 -13.28 -28.38 -6.21
C GLU A 215 -13.44 -28.23 -4.68
N ALA A 216 -14.63 -27.84 -4.24
CA ALA A 216 -15.01 -27.66 -2.84
C ALA A 216 -15.37 -28.99 -2.15
N GLY A 217 -15.73 -30.02 -2.91
CA GLY A 217 -16.21 -31.31 -2.38
C GLY A 217 -15.19 -32.13 -1.60
N GLY A 218 -13.91 -31.74 -1.59
CA GLY A 218 -12.83 -32.45 -0.89
C GLY A 218 -12.26 -31.75 0.35
N GLN A 219 -12.67 -30.51 0.65
CA GLN A 219 -12.12 -29.74 1.76
C GLN A 219 -12.94 -29.94 3.04
N PRO A 220 -12.30 -30.10 4.21
CA PRO A 220 -13.02 -30.13 5.48
C PRO A 220 -13.68 -28.77 5.74
N GLU A 221 -14.89 -28.81 6.30
CA GLU A 221 -15.56 -27.61 6.79
C GLU A 221 -14.79 -26.99 7.95
N VAL A 222 -14.71 -25.67 7.97
CA VAL A 222 -14.08 -24.90 9.05
C VAL A 222 -15.13 -24.00 9.69
N ALA A 223 -15.19 -23.99 11.02
CA ALA A 223 -16.04 -23.06 11.75
C ALA A 223 -15.50 -21.64 11.59
N TRP A 224 -16.35 -20.71 11.15
CA TRP A 224 -15.98 -19.30 11.03
C TRP A 224 -15.86 -18.66 12.41
N PRO A 225 -14.69 -18.12 12.80
CA PRO A 225 -14.49 -17.53 14.11
C PRO A 225 -14.76 -16.01 14.15
N GLY A 226 -15.14 -15.41 13.03
CA GLY A 226 -15.32 -13.96 12.92
C GLY A 226 -16.77 -13.49 13.15
N PRO A 227 -17.09 -12.25 12.77
CA PRO A 227 -18.44 -11.70 12.90
C PRO A 227 -19.48 -12.47 12.07
N THR A 228 -20.75 -12.38 12.46
CA THR A 228 -21.87 -13.08 11.79
C THR A 228 -21.93 -12.81 10.29
N LEU A 229 -21.87 -13.89 9.50
CA LEU A 229 -21.97 -13.86 8.04
C LEU A 229 -23.44 -13.74 7.57
N PRO A 230 -23.71 -13.10 6.41
CA PRO A 230 -22.74 -12.53 5.47
C PRO A 230 -22.32 -11.09 5.80
N GLY A 231 -22.87 -10.48 6.85
CA GLY A 231 -22.60 -9.09 7.20
C GLY A 231 -23.35 -8.06 6.36
N ALA A 232 -22.75 -6.89 6.15
CA ALA A 232 -23.34 -5.79 5.40
C ALA A 232 -23.44 -6.12 3.90
N GLU A 233 -24.53 -5.70 3.25
CA GLU A 233 -24.74 -5.94 1.81
C GLU A 233 -23.69 -5.15 0.99
N LEU A 234 -22.82 -5.87 0.27
CA LEU A 234 -21.84 -5.32 -0.67
C LEU A 234 -22.42 -5.21 -2.08
N ASN A 235 -23.29 -6.14 -2.46
CA ASN A 235 -24.11 -6.09 -3.66
C ASN A 235 -25.31 -7.02 -3.46
N LYS A 236 -26.51 -6.43 -3.39
CA LYS A 236 -27.75 -7.14 -3.11
C LYS A 236 -28.13 -8.12 -4.23
N ASP A 237 -27.96 -7.71 -5.49
CA ASP A 237 -28.37 -8.51 -6.66
C ASP A 237 -27.51 -9.76 -6.83
N LEU A 238 -26.31 -9.75 -6.24
CA LEU A 238 -25.35 -10.83 -6.28
C LEU A 238 -25.30 -11.65 -4.99
N GLY A 239 -26.12 -11.31 -3.99
CA GLY A 239 -26.09 -11.97 -2.68
C GLY A 239 -24.75 -11.85 -1.94
N LEU A 240 -23.98 -10.80 -2.24
CA LEU A 240 -22.64 -10.58 -1.70
C LEU A 240 -22.72 -9.76 -0.41
N GLY A 241 -22.19 -10.29 0.67
CA GLY A 241 -22.01 -9.54 1.92
C GLY A 241 -20.53 -9.39 2.31
N CYS A 242 -20.28 -8.58 3.32
CA CYS A 242 -18.96 -8.49 3.93
C CYS A 242 -19.04 -8.23 5.43
N VAL A 243 -18.08 -8.84 6.14
CA VAL A 243 -17.80 -8.58 7.55
C VAL A 243 -16.36 -8.14 7.74
N THR A 244 -16.12 -7.29 8.73
CA THR A 244 -14.76 -6.88 9.15
C THR A 244 -14.46 -7.48 10.52
N ALA A 245 -13.44 -8.34 10.58
CA ALA A 245 -12.88 -8.83 11.82
C ALA A 245 -11.74 -7.90 12.26
N THR A 246 -11.77 -7.44 13.52
CA THR A 246 -10.75 -6.57 14.13
C THR A 246 -10.32 -7.16 15.48
N GLY A 247 -9.19 -6.70 16.02
CA GLY A 247 -8.70 -7.14 17.34
C GLY A 247 -8.56 -8.65 17.45
N ASP A 248 -9.05 -9.24 18.55
CA ASP A 248 -9.00 -10.69 18.80
C ASP A 248 -9.70 -11.50 17.70
N ALA A 249 -10.79 -10.99 17.13
CA ALA A 249 -11.49 -11.68 16.04
C ALA A 249 -10.61 -11.77 14.78
N ALA A 250 -9.84 -10.72 14.46
CA ALA A 250 -8.89 -10.75 13.35
C ALA A 250 -7.82 -11.83 13.58
N GLN A 251 -7.28 -11.92 14.80
CA GLN A 251 -6.28 -12.94 15.14
C GLN A 251 -6.83 -14.36 14.99
N GLN A 252 -8.07 -14.60 15.42
CA GLN A 252 -8.72 -15.90 15.28
C GLN A 252 -8.99 -16.25 13.81
N VAL A 253 -9.45 -15.28 13.01
CA VAL A 253 -9.64 -15.46 11.56
C VAL A 253 -8.33 -15.78 10.86
N LEU A 254 -7.25 -15.04 11.15
CA LEU A 254 -5.93 -15.28 10.57
C LEU A 254 -5.40 -16.68 10.95
N ALA A 255 -5.57 -17.10 12.20
CA ALA A 255 -5.15 -18.41 12.67
C ALA A 255 -5.93 -19.56 12.01
N ALA A 256 -7.26 -19.41 11.86
CA ALA A 256 -8.08 -20.37 11.14
C ALA A 256 -7.70 -20.44 9.65
N ALA A 257 -7.46 -19.28 9.03
CA ALA A 257 -7.14 -19.17 7.61
C ALA A 257 -5.74 -19.72 7.26
N ALA A 258 -4.80 -19.73 8.20
CA ALA A 258 -3.45 -20.27 8.01
C ALA A 258 -3.42 -21.76 7.58
N ASN A 259 -4.49 -22.51 7.90
CA ASN A 259 -4.64 -23.91 7.53
C ASN A 259 -5.76 -24.15 6.49
N ALA A 260 -6.35 -23.07 5.97
CA ALA A 260 -7.43 -23.11 5.00
C ALA A 260 -6.95 -22.72 3.59
N ASN A 261 -7.78 -23.01 2.59
CA ASN A 261 -7.55 -22.62 1.21
C ASN A 261 -8.80 -21.94 0.64
N THR A 262 -8.69 -21.44 -0.58
CA THR A 262 -9.77 -20.72 -1.27
C THR A 262 -11.03 -21.58 -1.52
N ALA A 263 -10.94 -22.91 -1.39
CA ALA A 263 -12.07 -23.82 -1.55
C ALA A 263 -12.65 -24.31 -0.20
N THR A 264 -12.11 -23.87 0.94
CA THR A 264 -12.60 -24.24 2.27
C THR A 264 -14.05 -23.77 2.48
N PRO A 265 -15.01 -24.69 2.77
CA PRO A 265 -16.36 -24.29 3.14
C PRO A 265 -16.37 -23.77 4.58
N TRP A 266 -16.75 -22.51 4.77
CA TRP A 266 -16.83 -21.88 6.08
C TRP A 266 -18.23 -22.02 6.66
N THR A 267 -18.34 -22.38 7.93
CA THR A 267 -19.65 -22.58 8.60
C THR A 267 -19.95 -21.47 9.59
N SER A 268 -21.15 -20.86 9.46
CA SER A 268 -21.70 -19.85 10.39
C SER A 268 -23.21 -20.00 10.43
N ASP A 269 -23.79 -20.04 11.64
CA ASP A 269 -25.24 -20.14 11.86
C ASP A 269 -25.94 -21.28 11.09
N GLY A 270 -25.28 -22.44 11.04
CA GLY A 270 -25.79 -23.64 10.35
C GLY A 270 -25.77 -23.54 8.82
N LYS A 271 -25.18 -22.49 8.25
CA LYS A 271 -25.01 -22.30 6.81
C LYS A 271 -23.55 -22.43 6.40
N ARG A 272 -23.34 -22.74 5.11
CA ARG A 272 -22.01 -22.77 4.49
C ARG A 272 -21.79 -21.55 3.61
N TRP A 273 -20.57 -21.03 3.65
CA TRP A 273 -20.14 -19.83 2.95
C TRP A 273 -18.85 -20.08 2.19
N THR A 274 -18.77 -19.50 0.99
CA THR A 274 -17.50 -19.25 0.32
C THR A 274 -17.01 -17.89 0.78
N LEU A 275 -15.76 -17.81 1.24
CA LEU A 275 -15.17 -16.55 1.72
C LEU A 275 -13.93 -16.20 0.89
N ILE A 276 -13.82 -14.93 0.52
CA ILE A 276 -12.55 -14.33 0.10
C ILE A 276 -12.07 -13.46 1.26
N LEU A 277 -10.97 -13.90 1.89
CA LEU A 277 -10.37 -13.21 3.01
C LEU A 277 -9.35 -12.18 2.49
N ARG A 278 -9.53 -10.93 2.89
CA ARG A 278 -8.70 -9.81 2.48
C ARG A 278 -8.20 -9.07 3.73
N PRO A 279 -6.90 -9.19 4.05
CA PRO A 279 -6.26 -8.30 5.01
C PRO A 279 -6.53 -6.83 4.66
N LEU A 280 -6.88 -6.01 5.65
CA LEU A 280 -6.98 -4.56 5.44
C LEU A 280 -5.59 -3.92 5.46
N LEU A 281 -5.39 -2.99 4.55
CA LEU A 281 -4.22 -2.15 4.48
C LEU A 281 -4.31 -0.98 5.50
N PRO A 282 -3.19 -0.33 5.85
CA PRO A 282 -3.17 0.70 6.89
C PRO A 282 -4.17 1.86 6.74
N ASP A 283 -4.52 2.24 5.51
CA ASP A 283 -5.51 3.29 5.22
C ASP A 283 -6.96 2.80 5.20
N GLU A 284 -7.18 1.49 5.29
CA GLU A 284 -8.49 0.86 5.19
C GLU A 284 -9.02 0.48 6.58
N THR A 285 -10.30 0.70 6.79
CA THR A 285 -10.97 0.58 8.07
C THR A 285 -11.97 -0.55 8.13
N ASP A 286 -12.79 -0.72 7.09
CA ASP A 286 -13.82 -1.74 7.05
C ASP A 286 -14.27 -2.14 5.63
N CYS A 287 -15.33 -2.95 5.53
CA CYS A 287 -15.90 -3.41 4.27
C CYS A 287 -16.37 -2.28 3.32
N ALA A 288 -16.65 -1.07 3.82
CA ALA A 288 -17.04 0.06 2.98
C ALA A 288 -15.88 0.51 2.08
N ASP A 289 -14.63 0.38 2.54
CA ASP A 289 -13.43 0.74 1.76
C ASP A 289 -13.22 -0.21 0.57
N LEU A 290 -13.75 -1.43 0.64
CA LEU A 290 -13.72 -2.39 -0.47
C LEU A 290 -14.72 -2.02 -1.59
N ALA A 291 -15.79 -1.30 -1.27
CA ALA A 291 -16.77 -0.86 -2.28
C ALA A 291 -16.21 0.25 -3.18
N ALA A 292 -15.35 1.12 -2.63
CA ALA A 292 -14.72 2.22 -3.36
C ALA A 292 -13.60 1.77 -4.32
N ASN A 293 -13.11 0.53 -4.16
CA ASN A 293 -12.01 -0.03 -4.94
C ASN A 293 -12.45 -0.75 -6.23
N ARG A 294 -13.76 -0.91 -6.46
CA ARG A 294 -14.32 -1.59 -7.64
C ARG A 294 -14.15 -0.81 -8.93
#